data_AF-A0A5E4B1D3-F1
#
_entry.id   AF-A0A5E4B1D3-F1
#
_cell.length_a   1.000
_cell.length_b   1.000
_cell.length_c   1.000
_cell.angle_alpha   90.00
_cell.angle_beta   90.00
_cell.angle_gamma   90.00
#
_symmetry.space_group_name_H-M   'P 1'
#
loop_
_entity.id
_entity.type
_entity.pdbx_description
1 polymer ?
#
loop_
_entity_poly.entity_id
_entity_poly.type
_entity_poly.pdbx_seq_one_letter_code
_entity_poly.pdbx_strand_id
1 'polypeptide(L)'
;MIRLGGWCALRPRGAPGPAERRRASGGPAGREGGRALRVLVDMDGVLADFEGGFLKKFRARFPDLPFIALEDRRGFWVSKQYGLLRPGLSEKAISIWESKNFFFELEPLPGAVQAVKQMASLQNVGLYLLTLSQNLVETVLGACCRHQGIQQQQSLALAFWGL
;
A
#
# COMPACT_ATOMS: atom_id res chain seq x y z
N MET A 1 -28.44 2.63 70.47
CA MET A 1 -29.76 3.24 70.25
C MET A 1 -30.44 2.52 69.08
N ILE A 2 -31.52 1.77 69.38
CA ILE A 2 -32.70 1.43 68.55
C ILE A 2 -32.51 0.69 67.19
N ARG A 3 -32.58 -0.66 67.26
CA ARG A 3 -33.53 -1.62 66.61
C ARG A 3 -34.53 -1.05 65.56
N LEU A 4 -34.77 -1.61 64.35
CA LEU A 4 -35.52 -2.84 64.00
C LEU A 4 -35.63 -2.95 62.46
N GLY A 5 -35.37 -4.12 61.86
CA GLY A 5 -36.39 -4.97 61.20
C GLY A 5 -35.91 -5.31 59.78
N GLY A 6 -36.03 -6.50 59.20
CA GLY A 6 -36.67 -7.75 59.60
C GLY A 6 -37.05 -8.54 58.32
N TRP A 7 -36.42 -9.72 58.14
CA TRP A 7 -36.89 -10.94 57.46
C TRP A 7 -37.15 -10.92 55.93
N CYS A 8 -36.35 -11.62 55.12
CA CYS A 8 -36.38 -13.06 54.75
C CYS A 8 -37.43 -13.45 53.69
N ALA A 9 -36.97 -13.79 52.48
CA ALA A 9 -37.51 -14.91 51.69
C ALA A 9 -36.49 -15.41 50.64
N LEU A 10 -35.81 -16.50 51.00
CA LEU A 10 -35.62 -17.75 50.24
C LEU A 10 -35.03 -17.76 48.80
N ARG A 11 -33.91 -18.50 48.69
CA ARG A 11 -33.16 -19.09 47.54
C ARG A 11 -34.04 -19.86 46.51
N PRO A 12 -33.57 -20.29 45.29
CA PRO A 12 -32.23 -20.85 45.02
C PRO A 12 -31.56 -20.66 43.63
N ARG A 13 -30.33 -21.20 43.57
CA ARG A 13 -29.39 -21.39 42.44
C ARG A 13 -30.03 -21.94 41.15
N GLY A 14 -29.57 -21.43 40.00
CA GLY A 14 -29.70 -22.05 38.67
C GLY A 14 -28.42 -21.86 37.84
N ALA A 15 -27.93 -22.93 37.22
CA ALA A 15 -26.65 -23.06 36.52
C ALA A 15 -26.55 -22.27 35.18
N PRO A 16 -25.34 -22.04 34.62
CA PRO A 16 -25.19 -21.46 33.29
C PRO A 16 -25.49 -22.51 32.21
N GLY A 17 -26.51 -22.26 31.39
CA GLY A 17 -26.73 -23.00 30.14
C GLY A 17 -25.73 -22.56 29.06
N PRO A 18 -25.29 -23.46 28.16
CA PRO A 18 -24.27 -23.12 27.17
C PRO A 18 -24.83 -22.15 26.13
N ALA A 19 -24.04 -21.12 25.79
CA ALA A 19 -24.31 -20.23 24.67
C ALA A 19 -24.25 -21.02 23.36
N GLU A 20 -25.42 -21.33 22.82
CA GLU A 20 -25.58 -21.99 21.54
C GLU A 20 -25.11 -21.05 20.41
N ARG A 21 -24.02 -21.44 19.74
CA ARG A 21 -23.59 -20.80 18.49
C ARG A 21 -24.68 -21.02 17.45
N ARG A 22 -25.47 -19.98 17.16
CA ARG A 22 -26.32 -19.94 15.96
C ARG A 22 -25.43 -20.02 14.71
N ARG A 23 -25.29 -21.22 14.14
CA ARG A 23 -24.98 -21.39 12.72
C ARG A 23 -26.26 -21.10 11.94
N ALA A 24 -26.32 -19.96 11.27
CA ALA A 24 -27.34 -19.73 10.26
C ALA A 24 -26.94 -20.46 8.97
N SER A 25 -27.60 -21.58 8.71
CA SER A 25 -27.65 -22.24 7.41
C SER A 25 -28.93 -21.80 6.69
N GLY A 26 -28.81 -21.25 5.48
CA GLY A 26 -29.97 -21.02 4.60
C GLY A 26 -29.80 -19.91 3.58
N GLY A 27 -29.17 -20.21 2.44
CA GLY A 27 -29.17 -19.42 1.21
C GLY A 27 -28.94 -20.37 0.02
N PRO A 28 -29.54 -20.12 -1.17
CA PRO A 28 -29.69 -21.14 -2.20
C PRO A 28 -28.34 -21.58 -2.76
N ALA A 29 -28.22 -22.89 -2.98
CA ALA A 29 -27.05 -23.53 -3.55
C ALA A 29 -26.76 -22.98 -4.95
N GLY A 30 -25.52 -22.52 -5.17
CA GLY A 30 -25.07 -22.12 -6.51
C GLY A 30 -23.90 -21.15 -6.59
N ARG A 31 -22.92 -21.20 -5.69
CA ARG A 31 -21.55 -20.67 -5.96
C ARG A 31 -20.56 -21.54 -5.21
N GLU A 32 -19.63 -22.16 -5.91
CA GLU A 32 -18.52 -22.92 -5.33
C GLU A 32 -17.86 -22.10 -4.21
N GLY A 33 -17.99 -22.59 -2.97
CA GLY A 33 -17.69 -21.86 -1.74
C GLY A 33 -16.20 -21.74 -1.42
N GLY A 34 -15.37 -21.39 -2.40
CA GLY A 34 -13.98 -20.99 -2.18
C GLY A 34 -13.92 -19.49 -1.87
N ARG A 35 -13.20 -19.10 -0.80
CA ARG A 35 -12.88 -17.68 -0.57
C ARG A 35 -12.04 -17.19 -1.75
N ALA A 36 -12.52 -16.17 -2.47
CA ALA A 36 -11.77 -15.57 -3.57
C ALA A 36 -10.34 -15.19 -3.12
N LEU A 37 -9.34 -15.57 -3.92
CA LEU A 37 -7.96 -15.18 -3.70
C LEU A 37 -7.87 -13.66 -3.80
N ARG A 38 -7.24 -13.02 -2.82
CA ARG A 38 -7.00 -11.57 -2.86
C ARG A 38 -5.53 -11.33 -3.14
N VAL A 39 -5.24 -10.56 -4.18
CA VAL A 39 -3.89 -10.21 -4.57
C VAL A 39 -3.72 -8.71 -4.41
N LEU A 40 -2.70 -8.31 -3.65
CA LEU A 40 -2.27 -6.93 -3.52
C LEU A 40 -1.06 -6.76 -4.43
N VAL A 41 -1.14 -5.85 -5.40
CA VAL A 41 -0.06 -5.57 -6.34
C VAL A 41 0.50 -4.20 -6.01
N ASP A 42 1.79 -4.17 -5.69
CA ASP A 42 2.53 -2.93 -5.47
C ASP A 42 2.73 -2.18 -6.80
N MET A 43 3.06 -0.89 -6.73
CA MET A 43 3.21 -0.04 -7.91
C MET A 43 4.67 0.22 -8.25
N ASP A 44 5.41 0.88 -7.37
CA ASP A 44 6.75 1.38 -7.67
C ASP A 44 7.77 0.22 -7.62
N GLY A 45 8.39 -0.11 -8.76
CA GLY A 45 9.28 -1.26 -8.91
C GLY A 45 8.57 -2.59 -9.18
N VAL A 46 7.24 -2.60 -9.32
CA VAL A 46 6.44 -3.79 -9.68
C VAL A 46 5.61 -3.55 -10.95
N LEU A 47 4.86 -2.45 -10.99
CA LEU A 47 4.14 -2.00 -12.18
C LEU A 47 4.87 -0.88 -12.91
N ALA A 48 5.37 0.11 -12.15
CA ALA A 48 6.04 1.29 -12.65
C ALA A 48 7.56 1.16 -12.47
N ASP A 49 8.34 1.49 -13.50
CA ASP A 49 9.81 1.49 -13.44
C ASP A 49 10.34 2.74 -12.71
N PHE A 50 10.20 2.73 -11.38
CA PHE A 50 10.65 3.82 -10.53
C PHE A 50 12.16 4.06 -10.64
N GLU A 51 12.98 3.00 -10.56
CA GLU A 51 14.45 3.09 -10.56
C GLU A 51 14.99 3.61 -11.90
N GLY A 52 14.50 3.07 -13.02
CA GLY A 52 14.89 3.54 -14.36
C GLY A 52 14.42 4.97 -14.63
N GLY A 53 13.18 5.30 -14.28
CA GLY A 53 12.63 6.65 -14.40
C GLY A 53 13.39 7.67 -13.54
N PHE A 54 13.72 7.31 -12.30
CA PHE A 54 14.57 8.08 -11.41
C PHE A 54 15.94 8.33 -12.02
N LEU A 55 16.67 7.29 -12.42
CA LEU A 55 18.04 7.42 -12.91
C LEU A 55 18.10 8.27 -14.18
N LYS A 56 17.15 8.06 -15.11
CA LYS A 56 17.02 8.85 -16.34
C LYS A 56 16.87 10.35 -16.02
N LYS A 57 15.93 10.71 -15.13
CA LYS A 57 15.69 12.12 -14.76
C LYS A 57 16.82 12.71 -13.92
N PHE A 58 17.43 11.93 -13.03
CA PHE A 58 18.57 12.37 -12.23
C PHE A 58 19.75 12.75 -13.12
N ARG A 59 20.13 11.88 -14.07
CA ARG A 59 21.23 12.15 -15.00
C ARG A 59 20.95 13.32 -15.94
N ALA A 60 19.70 13.52 -16.34
CA ALA A 60 19.30 14.67 -17.16
C ALA A 60 19.37 15.99 -16.38
N ARG A 61 18.93 16.01 -15.11
CA ARG A 61 18.90 17.22 -14.28
C ARG A 61 20.25 17.59 -13.68
N PHE A 62 21.08 16.59 -13.39
CA PHE A 62 22.38 16.75 -12.75
C PHE A 62 23.50 16.03 -13.52
N PRO A 63 23.81 16.47 -14.76
CA PRO A 63 24.70 15.75 -15.67
C PRO A 63 26.14 15.61 -15.15
N ASP A 64 26.60 16.55 -14.33
CA ASP A 64 27.98 16.59 -13.81
C ASP A 64 28.14 15.90 -12.44
N LEU A 65 27.05 15.36 -11.87
CA LEU A 65 27.07 14.68 -10.58
C LEU A 65 27.25 13.17 -10.76
N PRO A 66 27.93 12.49 -9.82
CA PRO A 66 28.04 11.05 -9.88
C PRO A 66 26.66 10.42 -9.63
N PHE A 67 26.45 9.27 -10.25
CA PHE A 67 25.21 8.50 -10.13
C PHE A 67 25.53 7.04 -9.83
N ILE A 68 24.52 6.30 -9.39
CA ILE A 68 24.60 4.86 -9.15
C ILE A 68 23.90 4.18 -10.32
N ALA A 69 24.62 3.31 -11.02
CA ALA A 69 24.06 2.56 -12.12
C ALA A 69 23.11 1.45 -11.57
N LEU A 70 22.18 0.95 -12.38
CA LEU A 70 21.06 0.13 -11.87
C LEU A 70 21.56 -1.21 -11.29
N GLU A 71 22.57 -1.80 -11.92
CA GLU A 71 23.26 -3.02 -11.45
C GLU A 71 23.98 -2.81 -10.09
N ASP A 72 24.38 -1.58 -9.79
CA ASP A 72 25.06 -1.19 -8.54
C ASP A 72 24.09 -0.73 -7.43
N ARG A 73 22.78 -0.66 -7.69
CA ARG A 73 21.78 -0.29 -6.67
C ARG A 73 21.73 -1.33 -5.56
N ARG A 74 21.79 -0.86 -4.31
CA ARG A 74 21.69 -1.69 -3.10
C ARG A 74 20.75 -1.05 -2.08
N GLY A 75 19.97 -1.89 -1.41
CA GLY A 75 18.98 -1.46 -0.43
C GLY A 75 17.80 -0.71 -1.05
N PHE A 76 16.73 -0.61 -0.26
CA PHE A 76 15.46 -0.04 -0.72
C PHE A 76 15.51 1.48 -0.93
N TRP A 77 16.26 2.20 -0.08
CA TRP A 77 16.24 3.66 -0.06
C TRP A 77 17.29 4.29 -1.00
N VAL A 78 16.83 4.77 -2.16
CA VAL A 78 17.68 5.48 -3.15
C VAL A 78 18.41 6.66 -2.52
N SER A 79 17.70 7.55 -1.82
CA SER A 79 18.27 8.74 -1.17
C SER A 79 19.41 8.40 -0.21
N LYS A 80 19.26 7.30 0.56
CA LYS A 80 20.29 6.83 1.48
C LYS A 80 21.56 6.40 0.75
N GLN A 81 21.46 5.64 -0.34
CA GLN A 81 22.65 5.22 -1.10
C GLN A 81 23.31 6.42 -1.79
N TYR A 82 22.52 7.35 -2.34
CA TYR A 82 23.04 8.59 -2.93
C TYR A 82 23.74 9.48 -1.89
N GLY A 83 23.20 9.58 -0.68
CA GLY A 83 23.83 10.33 0.42
C GLY A 83 25.19 9.77 0.84
N LEU A 84 25.40 8.45 0.71
CA LEU A 84 26.71 7.81 0.94
C LEU A 84 27.72 8.08 -0.19
N LEU A 85 27.25 8.31 -1.41
CA LEU A 85 28.11 8.54 -2.58
C LEU A 85 28.79 9.92 -2.52
N ARG A 86 28.05 10.96 -2.13
CA ARG A 86 28.57 12.31 -1.91
C ARG A 86 27.58 13.12 -1.05
N PRO A 87 28.08 13.95 -0.12
CA PRO A 87 27.24 14.85 0.67
C PRO A 87 26.34 15.72 -0.23
N GLY A 88 25.07 15.88 0.16
CA GLY A 88 24.09 16.69 -0.57
C GLY A 88 23.41 15.99 -1.75
N LEU A 89 23.77 14.74 -2.09
CA LEU A 89 23.09 13.99 -3.14
C LEU A 89 21.76 13.37 -2.71
N SER A 90 21.55 13.16 -1.40
CA SER A 90 20.28 12.66 -0.87
C SER A 90 19.13 13.60 -1.25
N GLU A 91 19.29 14.88 -0.96
CA GLU A 91 18.30 15.93 -1.23
C GLU A 91 18.07 16.13 -2.73
N LYS A 92 19.14 16.02 -3.53
CA LYS A 92 19.04 16.07 -4.99
C LYS A 92 18.27 14.87 -5.54
N ALA A 93 18.53 13.67 -5.03
CA ALA A 93 17.78 12.47 -5.41
C ALA A 93 16.29 12.64 -5.07
N ILE A 94 15.98 13.07 -3.83
CA ILE A 94 14.60 13.35 -3.39
C ILE A 94 13.88 14.33 -4.33
N SER A 95 14.56 15.41 -4.72
CA SER A 95 13.99 16.42 -5.60
C SER A 95 13.57 15.90 -7.00
N ILE A 96 14.01 14.70 -7.40
CA ILE A 96 13.59 14.06 -8.65
C ILE A 96 12.18 13.51 -8.52
N TRP A 97 11.89 12.67 -7.53
CA TRP A 97 10.55 12.09 -7.40
C TRP A 97 9.52 13.02 -6.78
N GLU A 98 9.95 14.07 -6.09
CA GLU A 98 9.08 15.18 -5.69
C GLU A 98 8.71 16.12 -6.85
N SER A 99 9.39 16.02 -7.98
CA SER A 99 9.09 16.85 -9.14
C SER A 99 7.73 16.52 -9.74
N LYS A 100 7.07 17.54 -10.29
CA LYS A 100 5.78 17.39 -10.97
C LYS A 100 5.91 16.36 -12.10
N ASN A 101 4.88 15.53 -12.25
CA ASN A 101 4.78 14.47 -13.25
C ASN A 101 5.81 13.35 -13.13
N PHE A 102 6.62 13.27 -12.06
CA PHE A 102 7.57 12.18 -11.91
C PHE A 102 6.89 10.82 -12.04
N PHE A 103 5.86 10.57 -11.23
CA PHE A 103 5.14 9.30 -11.19
C PHE A 103 4.26 9.08 -12.42
N PHE A 104 3.72 10.15 -12.99
CA PHE A 104 2.88 10.07 -14.19
C PHE A 104 3.68 9.63 -15.43
N GLU A 105 4.94 10.03 -15.52
CA GLU A 105 5.82 9.75 -16.66
C GLU A 105 6.69 8.50 -16.46
N LEU A 106 6.45 7.71 -15.41
CA LEU A 106 7.10 6.41 -15.29
C LEU A 106 6.63 5.50 -16.43
N GLU A 107 7.52 4.65 -16.91
CA GLU A 107 7.17 3.61 -17.86
C GLU A 107 6.69 2.36 -17.11
N PRO A 108 5.76 1.57 -17.66
CA PRO A 108 5.41 0.30 -17.06
C PRO A 108 6.57 -0.70 -17.20
N LEU A 109 6.77 -1.54 -16.19
CA LEU A 109 7.70 -2.66 -16.28
C LEU A 109 7.24 -3.65 -17.38
N PRO A 110 8.17 -4.27 -18.13
CA PRO A 110 7.83 -5.18 -19.21
C PRO A 110 6.91 -6.33 -18.74
N GLY A 111 5.75 -6.46 -19.38
CA GLY A 111 4.77 -7.51 -19.07
C GLY A 111 3.86 -7.21 -17.86
N ALA A 112 4.14 -6.17 -17.07
CA ALA A 112 3.41 -5.90 -15.83
C ALA A 112 1.92 -5.59 -16.09
N VAL A 113 1.62 -4.70 -17.03
CA VAL A 113 0.24 -4.33 -17.39
C VAL A 113 -0.53 -5.53 -17.94
N GLN A 114 0.10 -6.33 -18.80
CA GLN A 114 -0.50 -7.53 -19.38
C GLN A 114 -0.82 -8.57 -18.30
N ALA A 115 0.11 -8.80 -17.36
CA ALA A 115 -0.07 -9.73 -16.26
C ALA A 115 -1.22 -9.31 -15.33
N VAL A 116 -1.31 -8.02 -14.98
CA VAL A 116 -2.42 -7.48 -14.17
C VAL A 116 -3.75 -7.64 -14.88
N LYS A 117 -3.84 -7.33 -16.18
CA LYS A 117 -5.07 -7.50 -16.97
C LYS A 117 -5.50 -8.97 -17.04
N GLN A 118 -4.55 -9.89 -17.25
CA GLN A 118 -4.84 -11.32 -17.22
C GLN A 118 -5.32 -11.77 -15.84
N MET A 119 -4.68 -11.32 -14.77
CA MET A 119 -5.06 -11.65 -13.39
C MET A 119 -6.46 -11.12 -13.04
N ALA A 120 -6.79 -9.91 -13.47
CA ALA A 120 -8.12 -9.31 -13.30
C ALA A 120 -9.23 -10.08 -14.04
N SER A 121 -8.89 -10.85 -15.07
CA SER A 121 -9.86 -11.68 -15.82
C SER A 121 -10.12 -13.06 -15.21
N LEU A 122 -9.33 -13.47 -14.19
CA LEU A 122 -9.48 -14.78 -13.56
C LEU A 122 -10.73 -14.83 -12.67
N GLN A 123 -11.43 -15.96 -12.72
CA GLN A 123 -12.52 -16.23 -11.79
C GLN A 123 -11.97 -16.40 -10.36
N ASN A 124 -12.73 -15.95 -9.37
CA ASN A 124 -12.39 -16.07 -7.95
C ASN A 124 -11.08 -15.38 -7.53
N VAL A 125 -10.64 -14.36 -8.27
CA VAL A 125 -9.51 -13.49 -7.89
C VAL A 125 -10.00 -12.05 -7.71
N GLY A 126 -9.71 -11.45 -6.56
CA GLY A 126 -9.87 -10.03 -6.28
C GLY A 126 -8.52 -9.33 -6.33
N LEU A 127 -8.35 -8.39 -7.25
CA LEU A 127 -7.11 -7.66 -7.47
C LEU A 127 -7.21 -6.25 -6.87
N TYR A 128 -6.19 -5.85 -6.12
CA TYR A 128 -6.11 -4.53 -5.51
C TYR A 128 -4.72 -3.95 -5.70
N LEU A 129 -4.64 -2.69 -6.08
CA LEU A 129 -3.39 -1.95 -6.12
C LEU A 129 -3.10 -1.40 -4.72
N LEU A 130 -1.96 -1.79 -4.15
CA LEU A 130 -1.51 -1.30 -2.85
C LEU A 130 -0.22 -0.52 -3.06
N THR A 131 -0.33 0.81 -3.12
CA THR A 131 0.83 1.70 -3.17
C THR A 131 0.90 2.56 -1.92
N LEU A 132 2.12 2.78 -1.42
CA LEU A 132 2.37 3.72 -0.34
C LEU A 132 2.75 5.06 -0.97
N SER A 133 1.99 6.11 -0.63
CA SER A 133 2.47 7.47 -0.90
C SER A 133 3.74 7.69 -0.09
N GLN A 134 4.83 8.15 -0.72
CA GLN A 134 6.13 8.29 -0.06
C GLN A 134 6.08 9.21 1.17
N ASN A 135 5.13 10.14 1.23
CA ASN A 135 4.91 11.01 2.39
C ASN A 135 4.22 10.30 3.56
N LEU A 136 3.59 9.15 3.36
CA LEU A 136 2.87 8.44 4.42
C LEU A 136 3.83 7.84 5.46
N VAL A 137 5.08 7.50 5.07
CA VAL A 137 6.06 6.93 5.99
C VAL A 137 6.66 7.99 6.91
N GLU A 138 6.84 9.23 6.45
CA GLU A 138 7.24 10.36 7.31
C GLU A 138 6.06 11.00 8.04
N THR A 139 4.83 10.95 7.49
CA THR A 139 3.66 11.67 8.02
C THR A 139 2.95 10.97 9.18
N VAL A 140 3.30 9.73 9.53
CA VAL A 140 2.95 9.22 10.88
C VAL A 140 3.55 10.12 11.98
N LEU A 141 4.50 11.01 11.65
CA LEU A 141 5.06 12.05 12.54
C LEU A 141 4.77 13.52 12.13
N GLY A 142 3.87 13.79 11.17
CA GLY A 142 3.26 15.11 10.99
C GLY A 142 3.58 15.86 9.69
N ALA A 143 2.59 15.97 8.79
CA ALA A 143 2.28 17.09 7.89
C ALA A 143 1.22 16.65 6.84
N CYS A 144 -0.01 17.16 6.95
CA CYS A 144 -1.14 16.67 6.15
C CYS A 144 -1.22 17.21 4.69
N CYS A 145 -0.40 18.18 4.28
CA CYS A 145 -0.67 18.94 3.03
C CYS A 145 0.02 18.49 1.72
N ARG A 146 0.89 17.46 1.72
CA ARG A 146 1.62 17.05 0.49
C ARG A 146 1.13 15.74 -0.17
N HIS A 147 0.04 15.16 0.33
CA HIS A 147 -0.42 13.82 -0.07
C HIS A 147 -1.21 13.77 -1.39
N GLN A 148 -1.99 14.82 -1.70
CA GLN A 148 -2.94 14.77 -2.83
C GLN A 148 -2.25 14.76 -4.20
N GLY A 149 -1.11 15.44 -4.35
CA GLY A 149 -0.45 15.58 -5.66
C GLY A 149 0.18 14.29 -6.19
N ILE A 150 0.81 13.48 -5.32
CA ILE A 150 1.46 12.22 -5.73
C ILE A 150 0.40 11.16 -6.05
N GLN A 151 -0.62 11.02 -5.19
CA GLN A 151 -1.72 10.08 -5.41
C GLN A 151 -2.48 10.39 -6.70
N GLN A 152 -2.72 11.67 -7.01
CA GLN A 152 -3.36 12.06 -8.26
C GLN A 152 -2.52 11.67 -9.48
N GLN A 153 -1.19 11.88 -9.46
CA GLN A 153 -0.32 11.47 -10.56
C GLN A 153 -0.31 9.95 -10.78
N GLN A 154 -0.26 9.18 -9.70
CA GLN A 154 -0.30 7.70 -9.77
C GLN A 154 -1.65 7.18 -10.31
N SER A 155 -2.78 7.73 -9.86
CA SER A 155 -4.10 7.37 -10.39
C SER A 155 -4.24 7.69 -11.88
N LEU A 156 -3.69 8.82 -12.33
CA LEU A 156 -3.69 9.18 -13.74
C LEU A 156 -2.79 8.26 -14.58
N ALA A 157 -1.66 7.80 -14.04
CA ALA A 157 -0.80 6.83 -14.71
C ALA A 157 -1.52 5.49 -14.92
N LEU A 158 -2.21 4.99 -13.90
CA LEU A 158 -3.02 3.77 -13.99
C LEU A 158 -4.13 3.89 -15.04
N ALA A 159 -4.85 5.01 -15.03
CA ALA A 159 -5.88 5.28 -16.03
C ALA A 159 -5.28 5.33 -17.45
N PHE A 160 -4.10 5.92 -17.61
CA PHE A 160 -3.37 5.96 -18.88
C PHE A 160 -2.94 4.56 -19.36
N TRP A 161 -2.53 3.66 -18.45
CA TRP A 161 -2.22 2.26 -18.76
C TRP A 161 -3.45 1.37 -18.93
N GLY A 162 -4.65 1.90 -18.68
CA GLY A 162 -5.91 1.19 -18.73
C GLY A 162 -6.00 0.09 -17.67
N LEU A 163 -5.57 0.41 -16.44
CA LEU A 163 -5.69 -0.42 -15.23
C LEU A 163 -6.76 0.13 -14.28
#